data_AF-A0A5D4GS82-F1
#
_entry.id   AF-A0A5D4GS82-F1
#
_cell.length_a   1.000
_cell.length_b   1.000
_cell.length_c   1.000
_cell.angle_alpha   90.00
_cell.angle_beta   90.00
_cell.angle_gamma   90.00
#
_symmetry.space_group_name_H-M   'P 1'
#
loop_
_entity.id
_entity.type
_entity.pdbx_description
1 polymer ?
#
loop_
_entity_poly.entity_id
_entity_poly.type
_entity_poly.pdbx_seq_one_letter_code
_entity_poly.pdbx_strand_id
1 'polypeptide(L)' 'MKTSTPKREYETPNLEAHGSIEQITQGASTGTALDATFPTGTPFGDLTFS' A
#
# COMPACT_ATOMS: atom_id res chain seq x y z
N MET A 1 -29.50 43.96 12.44
CA MET A 1 -29.17 43.27 11.17
C MET A 1 -28.76 41.84 11.51
N LYS A 2 -29.43 40.81 11.00
CA LYS A 2 -29.06 39.40 11.26
C LYS A 2 -28.01 38.98 10.23
N THR A 3 -26.79 38.73 10.67
CA THR A 3 -25.71 38.18 9.83
C THR A 3 -25.84 36.66 9.82
N SER A 4 -26.30 36.08 8.71
CA SER A 4 -26.33 34.62 8.56
C SER A 4 -24.93 34.11 8.23
N THR A 5 -24.41 33.19 9.03
CA THR A 5 -23.19 32.46 8.71
C THR A 5 -23.41 31.60 7.46
N PRO A 6 -22.51 31.63 6.45
CA PRO A 6 -22.64 30.77 5.28
C PRO A 6 -22.61 29.30 5.69
N LYS A 7 -23.51 28.50 5.12
CA LYS A 7 -23.55 27.04 5.33
C LYS A 7 -22.37 26.43 4.58
N ARG A 8 -21.67 25.48 5.22
CA ARG A 8 -20.65 24.67 4.53
C ARG A 8 -21.36 23.64 3.66
N GLU A 9 -20.97 23.58 2.40
CA GLU A 9 -21.38 22.52 1.47
C GLU A 9 -20.36 21.39 1.52
N TYR A 10 -20.83 20.16 1.32
CA TYR A 10 -19.94 19.01 1.19
C TYR A 10 -19.38 18.96 -0.22
N GLU A 11 -18.07 18.79 -0.35
CA GLU A 11 -17.44 18.51 -1.64
C GLU A 11 -17.46 17.01 -1.91
N THR A 12 -17.67 16.64 -3.18
CA THR A 12 -17.61 15.24 -3.60
C THR A 12 -16.15 14.80 -3.62
N PRO A 13 -15.78 13.67 -2.99
CA PRO A 13 -14.39 13.22 -2.96
C PRO A 13 -13.92 12.79 -4.35
N ASN A 14 -12.63 12.99 -4.63
CA ASN A 14 -11.99 12.39 -5.80
C ASN A 14 -11.60 10.94 -5.50
N LEU A 15 -11.93 10.02 -6.40
CA LEU A 15 -11.50 8.62 -6.30
C LEU A 15 -10.37 8.38 -7.30
N GLU A 16 -9.21 7.99 -6.80
CA GLU A 16 -8.05 7.64 -7.61
C GLU A 16 -7.77 6.14 -7.50
N ALA A 17 -7.56 5.50 -8.66
CA ALA A 17 -7.17 4.10 -8.69
C ALA A 17 -5.66 3.99 -8.44
N HIS A 18 -5.26 3.39 -7.33
CA HIS A 18 -3.85 3.21 -6.95
C HIS A 18 -3.25 1.87 -7.39
N GLY A 19 -3.95 1.11 -8.25
CA GLY A 19 -3.57 -0.25 -8.64
C GLY A 19 -4.39 -1.31 -7.88
N SER A 20 -4.02 -2.57 -8.06
CA SER A 20 -4.64 -3.68 -7.33
C SER A 20 -4.09 -3.78 -5.90
N ILE A 21 -4.83 -4.44 -5.02
CA ILE A 21 -4.35 -4.69 -3.64
C ILE A 21 -3.02 -5.45 -3.69
N GLU A 22 -2.89 -6.43 -4.58
CA GLU A 22 -1.66 -7.18 -4.79
C GLU A 22 -0.53 -6.24 -5.20
N GLN A 23 -0.73 -5.30 -6.14
CA GLN A 23 0.34 -4.35 -6.49
C GLN A 23 0.79 -3.47 -5.32
N ILE A 24 -0.09 -3.22 -4.36
CA ILE A 24 0.18 -2.36 -3.20
C ILE A 24 0.74 -3.17 -2.02
N THR A 25 0.32 -4.43 -1.86
CA THR A 25 0.58 -5.24 -0.66
C THR A 25 1.39 -6.50 -0.92
N GLN A 26 1.65 -6.87 -2.17
CA GLN A 26 2.45 -8.03 -2.49
C GLN A 26 3.88 -7.73 -2.06
N GLY A 27 4.32 -8.43 -1.01
CA GLY A 27 5.72 -8.42 -0.57
C GLY A 27 6.64 -8.72 -1.74
N ALA A 28 7.88 -8.28 -1.61
CA ALA A 28 8.86 -8.48 -2.66
C ALA A 28 8.91 -9.98 -3.09
N SER A 29 9.00 -10.24 -4.39
CA SER A 29 9.27 -11.60 -4.91
C SER A 29 10.75 -11.80 -5.24
N THR A 30 11.53 -10.72 -5.13
CA THR A 30 12.96 -10.64 -5.40
C THR A 30 13.52 -9.46 -4.61
N GLY A 31 14.78 -9.52 -4.17
CA GLY A 31 15.41 -8.39 -3.48
C GLY A 31 16.57 -8.82 -2.59
N THR A 32 17.12 -7.87 -1.85
CA THR A 32 18.22 -8.11 -0.88
C THR A 32 17.73 -8.23 0.56
N ALA A 33 16.44 -8.00 0.81
CA ALA A 33 15.81 -8.13 2.13
C ALA A 33 14.95 -9.40 2.14
N LEU A 34 15.21 -10.28 3.11
CA LEU A 34 14.47 -11.52 3.32
C LEU A 34 13.64 -11.40 4.59
N ASP A 35 12.45 -11.99 4.60
CA ASP A 35 11.53 -11.94 5.76
C ASP A 35 11.99 -12.81 6.93
N ALA A 36 12.80 -13.83 6.58
CA ALA A 36 13.33 -14.79 7.51
C ALA A 36 14.84 -14.98 7.26
N THR A 37 15.51 -15.52 8.26
CA THR A 37 16.88 -16.00 8.09
C THR A 37 16.84 -17.37 7.45
N PHE A 38 17.38 -17.48 6.24
CA PHE A 38 17.51 -18.74 5.52
C PHE A 38 18.96 -19.26 5.62
N PRO A 39 19.17 -20.58 5.76
CA PRO A 39 20.51 -21.17 5.67
C PRO A 39 21.20 -20.87 4.33
N THR A 40 22.53 -20.85 4.32
CA THR A 40 23.29 -20.73 3.07
C THR A 40 22.97 -21.90 2.15
N GLY A 41 22.57 -21.60 0.91
CA GLY A 41 22.23 -22.58 -0.11
C GLY A 41 20.74 -22.90 -0.25
N THR A 42 19.85 -22.22 0.49
CA THR A 42 18.41 -22.30 0.26
C THR A 42 18.08 -21.91 -1.19
N PRO A 43 17.34 -22.74 -1.94
CA PRO A 43 16.91 -22.42 -3.29
C PRO A 43 16.12 -21.10 -3.33
N PHE A 44 16.31 -20.30 -4.38
CA PHE A 44 15.63 -19.01 -4.51
C PHE A 44 14.10 -19.11 -4.41
N GLY A 45 13.52 -20.19 -4.95
CA GLY A 45 12.07 -20.44 -4.90
C GLY A 45 11.53 -20.71 -3.50
N ASP A 46 12.40 -21.00 -2.53
CA ASP A 46 12.04 -21.24 -1.13
C ASP A 46 12.29 -20.01 -0.24
N LEU A 47 12.83 -18.91 -0.81
CA LEU A 47 13.04 -17.65 -0.10
C LEU A 47 11.74 -16.84 -0.07
N THR A 48 11.52 -16.13 1.03
CA THR A 48 10.42 -15.17 1.19
C THR A 48 10.98 -13.76 1.38
N PHE A 49 10.37 -12.77 0.74
CA PHE A 49 10.80 -11.37 0.77
C PHE A 49 9.62 -10.45 1.10
N SER A 50 9.91 -9.33 1.77
CA SER A 50 8.98 -8.24 2.11
C SER A 50 9.27 -7.01 1.30
#